data_AF-A0A1N6ZX18-F1
#
_entry.id   AF-A0A1N6ZX18-F1
#
_cell.length_a   1.000
_cell.length_b   1.000
_cell.length_c   1.000
_cell.angle_alpha   90.00
_cell.angle_beta   90.00
_cell.angle_gamma   90.00
#
_symmetry.space_group_name_H-M   'P 1'
#
loop_
_entity.id
_entity.type
_entity.pdbx_description
1 polymer ?
#
loop_
_entity_poly.entity_id
_entity_poly.type
_entity_poly.pdbx_seq_one_letter_code
_entity_poly.pdbx_strand_id
1 'polypeptide(L)'
;MKLIKIKKLGADIKHQAEKLADSGFKQIFVHIDQLKIKKGVDTMGLDKFINQCALMAAGSGAVAGSGGMITLIAGMPIDFANLITQQFRVTMAVMYYNKGSYQIEFNDFMGLVATSLRVEAGVAISKTMMEGIAEKFLMVLGTRTAERMIPVVGAVIGGTANYLFIKRMGEMVKKMQDNPVVIPID
;
A
#
# COMPACT_ATOMS: atom_id res chain seq x y z
N MET A 1 11.62 -4.36 -32.73
CA MET A 1 10.92 -5.28 -31.82
C MET A 1 10.88 -4.85 -30.34
N LYS A 2 11.85 -4.11 -29.78
CA LYS A 2 11.85 -3.64 -28.38
C LYS A 2 10.78 -2.57 -28.05
N LEU A 3 10.57 -1.59 -28.93
CA LEU A 3 9.62 -0.48 -28.73
C LEU A 3 8.14 -0.94 -28.62
N ILE A 4 7.76 -1.99 -29.35
CA ILE A 4 6.39 -2.53 -29.35
C ILE A 4 6.07 -3.21 -27.99
N LYS A 5 7.06 -3.88 -27.37
CA LYS A 5 6.89 -4.52 -26.06
C LYS A 5 6.74 -3.53 -24.91
N ILE A 6 7.44 -2.39 -24.95
CA ILE A 6 7.36 -1.33 -23.92
C ILE A 6 5.99 -0.64 -23.95
N LYS A 7 5.48 -0.32 -25.15
CA LYS A 7 4.15 0.29 -25.31
C LYS A 7 3.02 -0.64 -24.82
N LYS A 8 3.13 -1.94 -25.08
CA LYS A 8 2.16 -2.94 -24.61
C LYS A 8 2.19 -3.10 -23.09
N LEU A 9 3.38 -3.16 -22.49
CA LEU A 9 3.55 -3.22 -21.03
C LEU A 9 2.94 -2.01 -20.31
N GLY A 10 3.13 -0.80 -20.85
CA GLY A 10 2.53 0.42 -20.29
C GLY A 10 1.00 0.42 -20.35
N ALA A 11 0.41 -0.05 -21.46
CA ALA A 11 -1.04 -0.15 -21.62
C ALA A 11 -1.67 -1.19 -20.65
N ASP A 12 -0.99 -2.32 -20.43
CA ASP A 12 -1.45 -3.35 -19.49
C ASP A 12 -1.38 -2.87 -18.02
N ILE A 13 -0.33 -2.11 -17.66
CA ILE A 13 -0.21 -1.47 -16.34
C ILE A 13 -1.32 -0.46 -16.13
N LYS A 14 -1.59 0.41 -17.13
CA LYS A 14 -2.64 1.41 -17.04
C LYS A 14 -4.02 0.79 -16.84
N HIS A 15 -4.35 -0.26 -17.60
CA HIS A 15 -5.64 -0.94 -17.47
C HIS A 15 -5.81 -1.63 -16.10
N GLN A 16 -4.73 -2.19 -15.54
CA GLN A 16 -4.76 -2.75 -14.18
C GLN A 16 -4.85 -1.65 -13.11
N ALA A 17 -4.21 -0.50 -13.35
CA ALA A 17 -4.26 0.66 -12.46
C ALA A 17 -5.69 1.21 -12.38
N GLU A 18 -6.38 1.35 -13.51
CA GLU A 18 -7.78 1.80 -13.60
C GLU A 18 -8.71 0.88 -12.78
N LYS A 19 -8.60 -0.44 -12.93
CA LYS A 19 -9.43 -1.40 -12.17
C LYS A 19 -9.18 -1.32 -10.65
N LEU A 20 -7.92 -1.16 -10.27
CA LEU A 20 -7.53 -1.01 -8.86
C LEU A 20 -8.04 0.32 -8.27
N ALA A 21 -7.89 1.41 -9.03
CA ALA A 21 -8.32 2.74 -8.65
C ALA A 21 -9.84 2.84 -8.50
N ASP A 22 -10.61 2.20 -9.38
CA ASP A 22 -12.07 2.31 -9.41
C ASP A 22 -12.75 1.63 -8.21
N SER A 23 -12.22 0.52 -7.70
CA SER A 23 -12.87 -0.19 -6.58
C SER A 23 -11.95 -0.98 -5.66
N GLY A 24 -10.75 -1.37 -6.12
CA GLY A 24 -9.84 -2.23 -5.36
C GLY A 24 -9.39 -1.60 -4.05
N PHE A 25 -8.94 -0.33 -4.06
CA PHE A 25 -8.50 0.34 -2.84
C PHE A 25 -9.62 0.50 -1.81
N LYS A 26 -10.82 0.88 -2.26
CA LYS A 26 -11.98 1.04 -1.37
C LYS A 26 -12.38 -0.30 -0.75
N GLN A 27 -12.35 -1.38 -1.53
CA GLN A 27 -12.62 -2.72 -1.02
C GLN A 27 -11.59 -3.12 0.05
N ILE A 28 -10.29 -2.94 -0.19
CA ILE A 28 -9.25 -3.23 0.82
C ILE A 28 -9.49 -2.41 2.07
N PHE A 29 -9.72 -1.11 1.93
CA PHE A 29 -9.91 -0.19 3.04
C PHE A 29 -11.07 -0.57 3.96
N VAL A 30 -12.24 -0.85 3.39
CA VAL A 30 -13.46 -1.18 4.16
C VAL A 30 -13.33 -2.52 4.89
N HIS A 31 -12.55 -3.47 4.35
CA HIS A 31 -12.33 -4.77 4.98
C HIS A 31 -11.22 -4.77 6.03
N ILE A 32 -10.44 -3.68 6.15
CA ILE A 32 -9.46 -3.57 7.22
C ILE A 32 -10.17 -3.25 8.53
N ASP A 33 -10.01 -4.16 9.49
CA ASP A 33 -10.49 -3.98 10.86
C ASP A 33 -9.65 -2.93 11.60
N GLN A 34 -10.13 -1.68 11.57
CA GLN A 34 -9.47 -0.53 12.19
C GLN A 34 -9.36 -0.71 13.73
N LEU A 35 -10.28 -1.46 14.36
CA LEU A 35 -10.22 -1.75 15.79
C LEU A 35 -9.08 -2.71 16.12
N LYS A 36 -8.82 -3.72 15.28
CA LYS A 36 -7.62 -4.57 15.41
C LYS A 36 -6.33 -3.79 15.24
N ILE A 37 -6.30 -2.78 14.37
CA ILE A 37 -5.13 -1.90 14.23
C ILE A 37 -4.90 -1.15 15.53
N LYS A 38 -5.93 -0.48 16.05
CA LYS A 38 -5.89 0.20 17.35
C LYS A 38 -5.34 -0.71 18.45
N LYS A 39 -5.97 -1.88 18.65
CA LYS A 39 -5.54 -2.86 19.66
C LYS A 39 -4.09 -3.28 19.47
N GLY A 40 -3.67 -3.49 18.21
CA GLY A 40 -2.30 -3.83 17.87
C GLY A 40 -1.33 -2.73 18.32
N VAL A 41 -1.57 -1.49 17.89
CA VAL A 41 -0.75 -0.33 18.26
C VAL A 41 -0.72 -0.11 19.77
N ASP A 42 -1.85 -0.20 20.46
CA ASP A 42 -1.94 -0.03 21.92
C ASP A 42 -1.13 -1.11 22.68
N THR A 43 -1.11 -2.34 22.16
CA THR A 43 -0.48 -3.47 22.86
C THR A 43 1.03 -3.53 22.63
N MET A 44 1.50 -3.25 21.41
CA MET A 44 2.92 -3.44 21.05
C MET A 44 3.67 -2.14 20.74
N GLY A 45 2.97 -1.01 20.62
CA GLY A 45 3.52 0.25 20.15
C GLY A 45 3.62 0.34 18.63
N LEU A 46 3.66 1.58 18.13
CA LEU A 46 3.62 1.89 16.70
C LEU A 46 4.75 1.21 15.91
N ASP A 47 6.01 1.32 16.36
CA ASP A 47 7.15 0.82 15.59
C ASP A 47 7.17 -0.72 15.49
N LYS A 48 6.73 -1.42 16.54
CA LYS A 48 6.60 -2.89 16.49
C LYS A 48 5.44 -3.31 15.60
N PHE A 49 4.33 -2.55 15.59
CA PHE A 49 3.21 -2.80 14.68
C PHE A 49 3.62 -2.62 13.20
N ILE A 50 4.38 -1.56 12.89
CA ILE A 50 4.94 -1.34 11.55
C ILE A 50 5.86 -2.51 11.16
N ASN A 51 6.71 -2.96 12.09
CA ASN A 51 7.59 -4.08 11.86
C ASN A 51 6.83 -5.39 11.60
N GLN A 52 5.75 -5.63 12.34
CA GLN A 52 4.88 -6.78 12.13
C GLN A 52 4.25 -6.76 10.73
N CYS A 53 3.73 -5.60 10.30
CA CYS A 53 3.18 -5.43 8.95
C CYS A 53 4.24 -5.65 7.86
N ALA A 54 5.47 -5.19 8.08
CA ALA A 54 6.59 -5.40 7.16
C ALA A 54 6.95 -6.89 7.03
N LEU A 55 6.98 -7.63 8.15
CA LEU A 55 7.21 -9.08 8.15
C LEU A 55 6.09 -9.84 7.44
N MET A 56 4.83 -9.43 7.64
CA MET A 56 3.68 -10.01 6.93
C MET A 56 3.71 -9.72 5.43
N ALA A 57 4.20 -8.55 5.01
CA ALA A 57 4.37 -8.23 3.59
C ALA A 57 5.50 -9.05 2.94
N ALA A 58 6.54 -9.37 3.71
CA ALA A 58 7.66 -10.19 3.27
C ALA A 58 7.29 -11.67 3.14
N GLY A 59 6.53 -12.19 4.11
CA GLY A 59 6.05 -13.57 4.13
C GLY A 59 4.76 -13.70 3.32
N SER A 60 4.84 -13.79 1.99
CA SER A 60 3.66 -13.89 1.12
C SER A 60 2.85 -15.20 1.24
N GLY A 61 3.13 -16.05 2.23
CA GLY A 61 2.31 -17.22 2.60
C GLY A 61 1.69 -17.15 4.00
N ALA A 62 2.05 -16.16 4.83
CA ALA A 62 1.54 -16.03 6.19
C ALA A 62 0.36 -15.06 6.20
N VAL A 63 -0.83 -15.58 5.94
CA VAL A 63 -2.13 -14.93 6.14
C VAL A 63 -2.32 -14.64 7.63
N ALA A 64 -1.58 -13.69 8.18
CA ALA A 64 -1.64 -13.36 9.59
C ALA A 64 -2.62 -12.18 9.79
N GLY A 65 -3.92 -12.51 9.82
CA GLY A 65 -4.93 -11.69 10.49
C GLY A 65 -6.19 -11.31 9.72
N SER A 66 -6.24 -11.50 8.40
CA SER A 66 -7.38 -11.07 7.55
C SER A 66 -8.23 -12.20 6.97
N GLY A 67 -7.93 -13.46 7.31
CA GLY A 67 -8.74 -14.65 7.03
C GLY A 67 -9.49 -14.67 5.69
N GLY A 68 -8.92 -15.23 4.62
CA GLY A 68 -9.63 -15.58 3.37
C GLY A 68 -10.32 -14.45 2.58
N MET A 69 -10.35 -13.22 3.11
CA MET A 69 -11.18 -12.13 2.58
C MET A 69 -10.45 -11.32 1.49
N ILE A 70 -9.11 -11.32 1.51
CA ILE A 70 -8.25 -10.62 0.53
C ILE A 70 -8.19 -11.37 -0.80
N THR A 71 -8.33 -12.71 -0.78
CA THR A 71 -8.40 -13.56 -1.98
C THR A 71 -9.62 -13.28 -2.86
N LEU A 72 -10.56 -12.45 -2.42
CA LEU A 72 -11.81 -12.12 -3.13
C LEU A 72 -11.72 -10.89 -4.05
N ILE A 73 -10.60 -10.13 -4.05
CA ILE A 73 -10.44 -9.00 -4.98
C ILE A 73 -10.14 -9.56 -6.38
N ALA A 74 -11.20 -9.74 -7.16
CA ALA A 74 -11.16 -10.40 -8.47
C ALA A 74 -10.10 -9.77 -9.39
N GLY A 75 -9.11 -10.57 -9.78
CA GLY A 75 -8.06 -10.21 -10.73
C GLY A 75 -6.76 -9.65 -10.14
N MET A 76 -6.64 -9.53 -8.81
CA MET A 76 -5.41 -9.09 -8.16
C MET A 76 -4.56 -10.28 -7.65
N PRO A 77 -3.24 -10.31 -7.92
CA PRO A 77 -2.35 -11.30 -7.30
C PRO A 77 -2.34 -11.18 -5.76
N ILE A 78 -2.29 -12.31 -5.05
CA ILE A 78 -2.32 -12.36 -3.57
C ILE A 78 -1.17 -11.54 -2.96
N ASP A 79 0.03 -11.66 -3.51
CA ASP A 79 1.20 -10.85 -3.11
C ASP A 79 0.92 -9.34 -3.16
N PHE A 80 0.19 -8.91 -4.19
CA PHE A 80 -0.13 -7.51 -4.40
C PHE A 80 -1.14 -7.02 -3.36
N ALA A 81 -2.21 -7.78 -3.18
CA ALA A 81 -3.25 -7.46 -2.23
C ALA A 81 -2.71 -7.44 -0.79
N ASN A 82 -1.81 -8.37 -0.44
CA ASN A 82 -1.11 -8.35 0.85
C ASN A 82 -0.26 -7.09 1.01
N LEU A 83 0.56 -6.72 0.02
CA LEU A 83 1.41 -5.53 0.11
C LEU A 83 0.59 -4.25 0.34
N ILE A 84 -0.49 -4.06 -0.43
CA ILE A 84 -1.39 -2.91 -0.27
C ILE A 84 -2.05 -2.94 1.11
N THR A 85 -2.53 -4.11 1.54
CA THR A 85 -3.18 -4.27 2.85
C THR A 85 -2.23 -3.90 3.99
N GLN A 86 -0.99 -4.41 3.98
CA GLN A 86 -0.02 -4.07 5.02
C GLN A 86 0.35 -2.59 4.97
N GLN A 87 0.47 -2.00 3.77
CA GLN A 87 0.68 -0.57 3.61
C GLN A 87 -0.45 0.24 4.24
N PHE A 88 -1.70 -0.16 4.00
CA PHE A 88 -2.87 0.52 4.54
C PHE A 88 -2.93 0.42 6.06
N ARG A 89 -2.63 -0.77 6.61
CA ARG A 89 -2.56 -0.98 8.06
C ARG A 89 -1.50 -0.10 8.71
N VAL A 90 -0.34 0.06 8.08
CA VAL A 90 0.72 0.95 8.57
C VAL A 90 0.27 2.40 8.56
N THR A 91 -0.30 2.89 7.46
CA THR A 91 -0.79 4.27 7.39
C THR A 91 -1.87 4.52 8.44
N MET A 92 -2.85 3.63 8.59
CA MET A 92 -3.89 3.74 9.62
C MET A 92 -3.32 3.71 11.04
N ALA A 93 -2.31 2.87 11.31
CA ALA A 93 -1.65 2.81 12.60
C ALA A 93 -0.97 4.13 12.96
N VAL A 94 -0.29 4.75 12.00
CA VAL A 94 0.35 6.07 12.20
C VAL A 94 -0.71 7.16 12.41
N MET A 95 -1.81 7.14 11.63
CA MET A 95 -2.90 8.09 11.81
C MET A 95 -3.55 7.96 13.19
N TYR A 96 -3.83 6.73 13.65
CA TYR A 96 -4.35 6.46 14.98
C TYR A 96 -3.41 6.95 16.07
N TYR A 97 -2.11 6.64 15.95
CA TYR A 97 -1.10 7.05 16.94
C TYR A 97 -1.02 8.58 17.09
N ASN A 98 -1.18 9.33 16.00
CA ASN A 98 -1.09 10.80 16.03
C ASN A 98 -2.41 11.49 16.40
N LYS A 99 -3.54 11.03 15.85
CA LYS A 99 -4.85 11.69 16.05
C LYS A 99 -5.63 11.15 17.25
N GLY A 100 -5.26 9.98 17.78
CA GLY A 100 -6.00 9.27 18.84
C GLY A 100 -7.34 8.67 18.39
N SER A 101 -7.83 9.01 17.18
CA SER A 101 -9.02 8.42 16.58
C SER A 101 -8.65 7.27 15.65
N TYR A 102 -9.35 6.15 15.80
CA TYR A 102 -9.21 4.99 14.93
C TYR A 102 -10.23 4.97 13.81
N GLN A 103 -11.23 5.86 13.81
CA GLN A 103 -12.20 5.96 12.71
C GLN A 103 -11.64 6.91 11.67
N ILE A 104 -11.14 6.32 10.59
CA ILE A 104 -10.49 7.04 9.51
C ILE A 104 -11.42 7.04 8.30
N GLU A 105 -11.61 8.20 7.70
CA GLU A 105 -12.34 8.35 6.43
C GLU A 105 -11.45 7.93 5.25
N PHE A 106 -12.05 7.24 4.26
CA PHE A 106 -11.31 6.71 3.11
C PHE A 106 -10.54 7.79 2.35
N ASN A 107 -11.16 8.96 2.21
CA ASN A 107 -10.59 10.08 1.47
C ASN A 107 -9.33 10.60 2.18
N ASP A 108 -9.44 11.03 3.43
CA ASP A 108 -8.29 11.51 4.22
C ASP A 108 -7.14 10.51 4.26
N PHE A 109 -7.49 9.23 4.39
CA PHE A 109 -6.54 8.13 4.33
C PHE A 109 -5.81 8.07 2.98
N MET A 110 -6.53 8.09 1.86
CA MET A 110 -5.94 7.98 0.53
C MET A 110 -5.11 9.22 0.16
N GLY A 111 -5.45 10.39 0.66
CA GLY A 111 -4.60 11.59 0.55
C GLY A 111 -3.22 11.36 1.17
N LEU A 112 -3.18 10.82 2.39
CA LEU A 112 -1.92 10.51 3.08
C LEU A 112 -1.13 9.39 2.36
N VAL A 113 -1.82 8.38 1.82
CA VAL A 113 -1.20 7.36 0.97
C VAL A 113 -0.57 7.99 -0.28
N ALA A 114 -1.28 8.88 -0.98
CA ALA A 114 -0.80 9.58 -2.16
C ALA A 114 0.50 10.36 -1.87
N THR A 115 0.48 11.17 -0.80
CA THR A 115 1.65 11.95 -0.37
C THR A 115 2.82 11.02 -0.02
N SER A 116 2.58 9.94 0.73
CA SER A 116 3.62 8.97 1.12
C SER A 116 4.27 8.26 -0.07
N LEU A 117 3.52 8.05 -1.15
CA LEU A 117 4.01 7.47 -2.41
C LEU A 117 4.57 8.53 -3.39
N ARG A 118 4.58 9.81 -3.01
CA ARG A 118 4.97 10.94 -3.88
C ARG A 118 4.17 10.96 -5.17
N VAL A 119 2.88 10.66 -5.09
CA VAL A 119 1.94 10.92 -6.17
C VAL A 119 1.54 12.39 -6.09
N GLU A 120 1.64 13.10 -7.20
CA GLU A 120 1.17 14.49 -7.29
C GLU A 120 -0.34 14.50 -7.02
N ALA A 121 -0.71 14.95 -5.82
CA ALA A 121 -2.09 15.11 -5.42
C ALA A 121 -2.49 16.56 -5.66
N GLY A 122 -3.44 16.79 -6.57
CA GLY A 122 -4.19 18.04 -6.57
C GLY A 122 -5.08 18.13 -5.32
N VAL A 123 -5.70 19.29 -5.09
CA VAL A 123 -6.51 19.60 -3.89
C VAL A 123 -7.69 18.62 -3.67
N ALA A 124 -8.16 17.94 -4.73
CA ALA A 124 -9.23 16.96 -4.65
C ALA A 124 -8.76 15.53 -4.92
N ILE A 125 -9.28 14.59 -4.10
CA ILE A 125 -9.16 13.16 -4.34
C ILE A 125 -9.91 12.80 -5.62
N SER A 126 -9.14 12.60 -6.69
CA SER A 126 -9.65 12.33 -8.02
C SER A 126 -9.37 10.88 -8.44
N LYS A 127 -10.11 10.42 -9.47
CA LYS A 127 -9.81 9.14 -10.14
C LYS A 127 -8.35 9.10 -10.61
N THR A 128 -7.82 10.21 -11.13
CA THR A 128 -6.42 10.35 -11.56
C THR A 128 -5.43 10.14 -10.41
N MET A 129 -5.72 10.63 -9.21
CA MET A 129 -4.87 10.39 -8.04
C MET A 129 -4.87 8.91 -7.66
N MET A 130 -6.03 8.26 -7.66
CA MET A 130 -6.16 6.82 -7.39
C MET A 130 -5.43 5.98 -8.43
N GLU A 131 -5.53 6.34 -9.72
CA GLU A 131 -4.77 5.72 -10.81
C GLU A 131 -3.26 5.91 -10.60
N GLY A 132 -2.80 7.11 -10.24
CA GLY A 132 -1.40 7.37 -9.93
C GLY A 132 -0.88 6.54 -8.74
N ILE A 133 -1.69 6.38 -7.69
CA ILE A 133 -1.37 5.50 -6.56
C ILE A 133 -1.28 4.04 -7.04
N ALA A 134 -2.25 3.58 -7.84
CA ALA A 134 -2.26 2.24 -8.40
C ALA A 134 -1.06 1.98 -9.31
N GLU A 135 -0.68 2.93 -10.16
CA GLU A 135 0.51 2.85 -11.00
C GLU A 135 1.79 2.76 -10.17
N LYS A 136 1.94 3.54 -9.08
CA LYS A 136 3.10 3.44 -8.19
C LYS A 136 3.19 2.06 -7.55
N PHE A 137 2.07 1.56 -7.04
CA PHE A 137 1.97 0.22 -6.46
C PHE A 137 2.30 -0.88 -7.49
N LEU A 138 1.80 -0.76 -8.72
CA LEU A 138 2.10 -1.66 -9.82
C LEU A 138 3.55 -1.54 -10.30
N MET A 139 4.17 -0.36 -10.30
CA MET A 139 5.60 -0.21 -10.62
C MET A 139 6.47 -0.89 -9.57
N VAL A 140 6.16 -0.69 -8.29
CA VAL A 140 6.87 -1.32 -7.16
C VAL A 140 6.85 -2.84 -7.30
N LEU A 141 5.81 -3.45 -7.85
CA LEU A 141 5.72 -4.91 -8.03
C LEU A 141 6.11 -5.42 -9.42
N GLY A 142 5.74 -4.70 -10.48
CA GLY A 142 5.94 -5.08 -11.87
C GLY A 142 7.40 -5.03 -12.29
N THR A 143 8.20 -4.16 -11.69
CA THR A 143 9.67 -4.17 -11.84
C THR A 143 10.31 -5.45 -11.30
N ARG A 144 9.61 -6.21 -10.44
CA ARG A 144 10.15 -7.38 -9.73
C ARG A 144 9.90 -8.71 -10.43
N THR A 145 9.15 -8.73 -11.54
CA THR A 145 8.94 -9.96 -12.35
C THR A 145 10.20 -10.34 -13.14
N ALA A 146 11.07 -9.37 -13.47
CA ALA A 146 12.34 -9.63 -14.15
C ALA A 146 13.41 -10.25 -13.23
N GLU A 147 13.40 -9.92 -11.93
CA GLU A 147 14.40 -10.40 -10.95
C GLU A 147 14.06 -11.79 -10.37
N ARG A 148 12.83 -12.28 -10.57
CA ARG A 148 12.33 -13.57 -10.09
C ARG A 148 12.70 -14.78 -10.97
N MET A 149 13.57 -14.63 -11.96
CA MET A 149 13.95 -15.72 -12.88
C MET A 149 14.73 -16.87 -12.21
N ILE A 150 15.22 -16.68 -10.98
CA ILE A 150 15.78 -17.75 -10.13
C ILE A 150 14.92 -17.84 -8.85
N PRO A 151 14.16 -18.92 -8.62
CA PRO A 151 13.11 -18.99 -7.58
C PRO A 151 13.59 -18.68 -6.15
N VAL A 152 14.75 -19.21 -5.75
CA VAL A 152 15.29 -19.03 -4.39
C VAL A 152 15.79 -17.60 -4.15
N VAL A 153 16.47 -17.02 -5.14
CA VAL A 153 16.98 -15.65 -5.09
C VAL A 153 15.85 -14.63 -5.23
N GLY A 154 14.87 -14.91 -6.09
CA GLY A 154 13.68 -14.09 -6.30
C GLY A 154 12.76 -14.02 -5.09
N ALA A 155 12.65 -15.09 -4.29
CA ALA A 155 11.89 -15.09 -3.04
C ALA A 155 12.56 -14.22 -1.95
N VAL A 156 13.89 -14.34 -1.79
CA VAL A 156 14.66 -13.54 -0.81
C VAL A 156 14.66 -12.06 -1.18
N ILE A 157 14.88 -11.73 -2.45
CA ILE A 157 14.85 -10.34 -2.95
C ILE A 157 13.44 -9.77 -2.86
N GLY A 158 12.41 -10.55 -3.26
CA GLY A 158 11.02 -10.13 -3.21
C GLY A 158 10.52 -9.87 -1.79
N GLY A 159 10.79 -10.79 -0.86
CA GLY A 159 10.40 -10.65 0.55
C GLY A 159 11.11 -9.48 1.23
N THR A 160 12.42 -9.34 1.02
CA THR A 160 13.21 -8.23 1.57
C THR A 160 12.75 -6.88 0.99
N ALA A 161 12.45 -6.81 -0.31
CA ALA A 161 11.95 -5.59 -0.93
C ALA A 161 10.56 -5.18 -0.38
N ASN A 162 9.67 -6.14 -0.13
CA ASN A 162 8.37 -5.88 0.51
C ASN A 162 8.55 -5.39 1.94
N TYR A 163 9.41 -6.04 2.73
CA TYR A 163 9.73 -5.62 4.09
C TYR A 163 10.23 -4.16 4.12
N LEU A 164 11.24 -3.85 3.32
CA LEU A 164 11.84 -2.52 3.25
C LEU A 164 10.88 -1.47 2.72
N PHE A 165 10.02 -1.82 1.76
CA PHE A 165 8.97 -0.94 1.28
C PHE A 165 8.05 -0.52 2.43
N ILE A 166 7.48 -1.47 3.18
CA ILE A 166 6.57 -1.15 4.29
C ILE A 166 7.27 -0.34 5.40
N LYS A 167 8.53 -0.67 5.73
CA LYS A 167 9.31 0.11 6.73
C LYS A 167 9.49 1.57 6.29
N ARG A 168 9.93 1.78 5.04
CA ARG A 168 10.12 3.14 4.48
C ARG A 168 8.82 3.91 4.45
N MET A 169 7.73 3.26 4.06
CA MET A 169 6.42 3.91 4.02
C MET A 169 5.95 4.31 5.42
N GLY A 170 6.12 3.45 6.42
CA GLY A 170 5.83 3.80 7.82
C GLY A 170 6.62 5.03 8.29
N GLU A 171 7.92 5.10 7.98
CA GLU A 171 8.75 6.26 8.29
C GLU A 171 8.30 7.54 7.55
N MET A 172 7.93 7.43 6.28
CA MET A 172 7.43 8.56 5.49
C MET A 172 6.13 9.11 6.07
N VAL A 173 5.19 8.24 6.42
CA VAL A 173 3.90 8.65 7.01
C VAL A 173 4.12 9.28 8.39
N LYS A 174 5.03 8.74 9.23
CA LYS A 174 5.38 9.36 10.53
C LYS A 174 5.89 10.80 10.34
N LYS A 175 6.86 11.00 9.43
CA LYS A 175 7.42 12.33 9.13
C LYS A 175 6.38 13.34 8.65
N MET A 176 5.33 12.88 7.98
CA MET A 176 4.22 13.73 7.51
C MET A 176 3.22 14.12 8.60
N GLN A 177 3.27 13.46 9.75
CA GLN A 177 2.43 13.80 10.91
C GLN A 177 3.21 14.66 11.92
N ASP A 178 4.55 14.51 11.98
CA ASP A 178 5.42 15.36 12.80
C ASP A 178 5.56 16.79 12.25
N ASN A 179 5.39 16.97 10.94
CA ASN A 179 5.28 18.28 10.30
C ASN A 179 3.85 18.46 9.80
N PRO A 180 3.11 19.53 10.16
CA PRO A 180 1.80 19.76 9.60
C PRO A 180 1.93 19.85 8.07
N VAL A 181 1.17 19.01 7.36
CA VAL A 181 1.03 19.13 5.91
C VAL A 181 0.34 20.46 5.65
N VAL A 182 1.13 21.48 5.30
CA VAL A 182 0.62 22.75 4.80
C VAL A 182 0.10 22.46 3.40
N ILE A 183 -1.21 22.29 3.27
CA ILE A 183 -1.88 22.24 1.99
C ILE A 183 -1.95 23.71 1.52
N PRO A 184 -1.20 24.12 0.47
CA PRO A 184 -1.35 25.46 -0.06
C PRO A 184 -2.78 25.61 -0.59
N ILE A 185 -3.45 26.66 -0.13
CA ILE A 185 -4.75 27.09 -0.63
C ILE A 185 -4.43 28.15 -1.68
N ASP A 186 -4.60 27.83 -2.96
CA ASP A 186 -4.63 28.81 -4.05
C ASP A 186 -6.08 29.29 -4.27
#